data_AF-A0A7K4NF15-F1
#
_entry.id   AF-A0A7K4NF15-F1
#
_cell.length_a   1.000
_cell.length_b   1.000
_cell.length_c   1.000
_cell.angle_alpha   90.00
_cell.angle_beta   90.00
_cell.angle_gamma   90.00
#
_symmetry.space_group_name_H-M   'P 1'
#
loop_
_entity.id
_entity.type
_entity.pdbx_description
1 polymer ?
#
loop_
_entity_poly.entity_id
_entity_poly.type
_entity_poly.pdbx_seq_one_letter_code
_entity_poly.pdbx_strand_id
1 'polypeptide(L)' 'MKSNEKCTLCGGSIEQVFLPMKEWGIDGPLCGKCYSKKLAEFYPGKHERVNLSE' A
#
# COMPACT_ATOMS: atom_id res chain seq x y z
N MET A 1 -5.67 -7.86 -20.95
CA MET A 1 -5.31 -6.43 -21.07
C MET A 1 -4.26 -6.16 -20.01
N LYS A 2 -3.02 -5.81 -20.38
CA LYS A 2 -1.99 -5.43 -19.39
C LYS A 2 -2.34 -4.03 -18.92
N SER A 3 -2.98 -3.93 -17.75
CA SER A 3 -3.29 -2.64 -17.15
C SER A 3 -1.97 -1.91 -16.92
N ASN A 4 -1.69 -0.88 -17.71
CA ASN A 4 -0.48 -0.07 -17.61
C ASN A 4 -0.59 0.92 -16.43
N GLU A 5 -1.22 0.46 -15.36
CA GLU A 5 -1.53 1.24 -14.18
C GLU A 5 -0.21 1.56 -13.48
N LYS A 6 0.01 2.86 -13.28
CA LYS A 6 1.19 3.40 -12.62
C LYS A 6 0.80 3.85 -11.23
N CYS A 7 1.72 3.71 -10.29
CA CYS A 7 1.51 4.14 -8.92
C CYS A 7 1.25 5.65 -8.87
N THR A 8 0.15 6.08 -8.27
CA THR A 8 -0.17 7.51 -8.12
C THR A 8 0.93 8.28 -7.38
N LEU A 9 1.63 7.65 -6.44
CA LEU A 9 2.64 8.33 -5.61
C LEU A 9 4.03 8.36 -6.23
N CYS A 10 4.46 7.32 -6.94
CA CYS A 10 5.84 7.23 -7.47
C CYS A 10 5.93 7.12 -8.99
N GLY A 11 4.80 7.00 -9.70
CA GLY A 11 4.76 6.83 -11.15
C GLY A 11 5.33 5.50 -11.67
N GLY A 12 5.81 4.63 -10.77
CA GLY A 12 6.40 3.34 -11.12
C GLY A 12 5.36 2.32 -11.60
N SER A 13 5.84 1.28 -12.27
CA SER A 13 5.02 0.12 -12.66
C SER A 13 4.48 -0.60 -11.43
N ILE A 14 3.24 -1.07 -11.54
CA ILE A 14 2.56 -1.81 -10.48
C ILE A 14 2.54 -3.30 -10.87
N GLU A 15 3.19 -4.15 -10.08
CA GLU A 15 3.05 -5.61 -10.22
C GLU A 15 1.73 -6.10 -9.60
N GLN A 16 1.35 -5.52 -8.47
CA GLN A 16 0.09 -5.78 -7.78
C GLN A 16 -0.53 -4.46 -7.34
N VAL A 17 -1.78 -4.24 -7.73
CA VAL A 17 -2.53 -3.00 -7.43
C VAL A 17 -2.98 -3.01 -5.98
N PHE A 18 -2.62 -1.96 -5.24
CA PHE A 18 -3.13 -1.70 -3.91
C PHE A 18 -4.03 -0.47 -3.93
N LEU A 19 -5.23 -0.60 -3.38
CA LEU A 19 -6.15 0.52 -3.21
C LEU A 19 -5.86 1.22 -1.87
N PRO A 20 -5.60 2.53 -1.86
CA PRO A 20 -5.37 3.28 -0.63
C PRO A 20 -6.59 3.26 0.30
N MET A 21 -6.37 3.36 1.61
CA MET A 21 -7.46 3.54 2.57
C MET A 21 -8.08 4.94 2.42
N LYS A 22 -9.40 5.05 2.62
CA LYS A 22 -10.14 6.33 2.47
C LYS A 22 -9.55 7.46 3.31
N GLU A 23 -9.08 7.13 4.51
CA GLU A 23 -8.49 8.07 5.47
C GLU A 23 -7.18 8.69 4.95
N TRP A 24 -6.52 8.06 3.97
CA TRP A 24 -5.27 8.57 3.42
C TRP A 24 -5.47 9.72 2.43
N GLY A 25 -6.70 9.92 1.93
CA GLY A 25 -7.01 10.99 0.97
C GLY A 25 -6.29 10.86 -0.38
N ILE A 26 -5.96 9.63 -0.78
CA ILE A 26 -5.27 9.33 -2.05
C ILE A 26 -6.26 8.70 -3.00
N ASP A 27 -6.37 9.25 -4.21
CA ASP A 27 -7.18 8.69 -5.29
C ASP A 27 -6.29 8.02 -6.34
N GLY A 28 -6.58 6.75 -6.64
CA GLY A 28 -5.85 5.96 -7.62
C GLY A 28 -4.94 4.85 -7.04
N PRO A 29 -4.39 3.99 -7.93
CA PRO A 29 -3.71 2.77 -7.53
C PRO A 29 -2.31 3.02 -6.99
N LEU A 30 -1.92 2.25 -5.97
CA LEU A 30 -0.59 2.28 -5.39
C LEU A 30 0.17 0.98 -5.66
N CYS A 31 1.49 1.09 -5.80
CA CYS A 31 2.36 -0.08 -5.71
C CYS A 31 2.57 -0.48 -4.24
N GLY A 32 2.95 -1.74 -4.01
CA GLY A 32 3.13 -2.27 -2.65
C GLY A 32 4.12 -1.46 -1.79
N LYS A 33 5.20 -0.95 -2.38
CA LYS A 33 6.18 -0.11 -1.67
C LYS A 33 5.56 1.18 -1.13
N CYS A 34 4.74 1.84 -1.94
CA CYS A 34 4.05 3.07 -1.57
C CYS A 34 2.94 2.81 -0.55
N TYR A 35 2.19 1.71 -0.72
CA TYR A 35 1.15 1.30 0.21
C TYR A 35 1.73 0.98 1.60
N SER A 36 2.82 0.21 1.69
CA SER A 36 3.48 -0.10 2.97
C SER A 36 4.05 1.13 3.67
N LYS A 37 4.57 2.10 2.92
CA LYS A 37 4.99 3.39 3.49
C LYS A 37 3.82 4.12 4.13
N LYS A 38 2.69 4.21 3.43
CA LYS A 38 1.48 4.85 3.97
C LYS A 38 0.94 4.11 5.19
N LEU A 39 0.96 2.78 5.20
CA LEU A 39 0.63 2.00 6.39
C LEU A 39 1.50 2.40 7.59
N ALA A 40 2.82 2.52 7.40
CA ALA A 40 3.73 2.90 8.48
C ALA A 40 3.52 4.35 8.95
N GLU A 41 3.14 5.27 8.06
CA GLU A 41 2.83 6.66 8.41
C GLU A 41 1.53 6.80 9.22
N PHE A 42 0.47 6.07 8.83
CA PHE A 42 -0.85 6.18 9.43
C PHE A 42 -1.05 5.27 10.65
N TYR A 43 -0.37 4.14 10.70
CA TYR A 43 -0.43 3.17 11.80
C TYR A 43 0.97 2.93 12.36
N PRO A 44 1.59 3.96 12.97
CA PRO A 44 2.90 3.84 13.58
C PRO A 44 2.80 2.89 14.79
N GLY A 45 3.74 1.94 14.89
CA GLY A 45 3.77 0.97 15.98
C GLY A 45 4.55 -0.29 15.64
N LYS A 46 4.87 -1.10 16.66
CA LYS A 46 5.45 -2.43 16.48
C LYS A 46 4.32 -3.40 16.13
N HIS A 47 4.27 -3.83 14.87
CA HIS A 47 3.31 -4.83 14.40
C HIS A 47 3.77 -6.22 14.85
N GLU A 48 3.28 -6.70 15.98
CA GLU A 48 3.54 -8.06 16.46
C GLU A 48 2.48 -9.02 15.91
N ARG A 49 2.94 -10.17 15.38
CA ARG A 49 2.02 -11.22 14.93
C ARG A 49 1.37 -11.84 16.16
N VAL A 50 0.10 -11.53 16.40
CA VAL A 50 -0.64 -11.98 17.59
C VAL A 50 -1.13 -13.44 17.53
N ASN A 51 -0.68 -14.24 16.57
CA ASN A 51 -1.02 -15.67 16.47
C ASN A 51 0.21 -16.47 16.03
N LEU A 52 1.21 -16.59 16.91
CA LEU A 52 2.10 -17.74 16.84
C LEU A 52 1.43 -18.85 17.64
N SER A 53 0.79 -19.80 16.94
CA SER A 53 0.54 -21.10 17.56
C SER A 53 1.89 -21.66 18.01
N GLU A 54 1.98 -22.07 19.28
CA GLU A 54 3.15 -22.72 19.89
C GLU A 54 3.52 -24.02 19.16
#